data_AF-A0ABD3PAC0-F1
#
_entry.id   AF-A0ABD3PAC0-F1
#
_cell.length_a   1.000
_cell.length_b   1.000
_cell.length_c   1.000
_cell.angle_alpha   90.00
_cell.angle_beta   90.00
_cell.angle_gamma   90.00
#
_symmetry.space_group_name_H-M   'P 1'
#
loop_
_entity.id
_entity.type
_entity.pdbx_description
1 polymer ?
#
loop_
_entity_poly.entity_id
_entity_poly.type
_entity_poly.pdbx_seq_one_letter_code
_entity_poly.pdbx_strand_id
1 'polypeptide(L)'
;MRFTFPATIIASISRGPAFLATSSSHQVDASIDIAYVPSEVSVASSMTQGTECFFVDGFKVKETHIDTGILGCTSYESCVEDVNSSAGGRCVANRDFMMTVKSHRELYDGTPCTFLDGTPGVKCSGDSVPACSASVDRSNIGCGSCIGDYSCDNLAEGTTVGENSCVGLEACRYLEGTVGDNSCISYAACMTANVTIGDNSCVGGDTPGPNGTVGYPCFHFIGEIGDNSCNNQVACQQYYDSEYVL
;
A
#
# COMPACT_ATOMS: atom_id res chain seq x y z
N MET A 1 21.17 26.76 -53.80
CA MET A 1 21.90 25.70 -54.52
C MET A 1 21.28 24.37 -54.15
N ARG A 2 20.82 23.61 -55.15
CA ARG A 2 20.38 22.22 -55.01
C ARG A 2 21.60 21.32 -55.11
N PHE A 3 21.69 20.28 -54.29
CA PHE A 3 22.46 19.09 -54.65
C PHE A 3 21.67 17.82 -54.30
N THR A 4 21.63 16.97 -55.32
CA THR A 4 20.93 15.71 -55.53
C THR A 4 21.75 14.57 -54.93
N PHE A 5 21.10 13.56 -54.35
CA PHE A 5 21.74 12.27 -54.02
C PHE A 5 21.56 11.27 -55.17
N PRO A 6 22.55 10.43 -55.49
CA PRO A 6 22.41 9.40 -56.50
C PRO A 6 21.69 8.16 -55.94
N ALA A 7 20.81 7.60 -56.76
CA ALA A 7 20.26 6.26 -56.61
C ALA A 7 21.22 5.24 -57.23
N THR A 8 21.44 4.12 -56.55
CA THR A 8 22.01 2.91 -57.16
C THR A 8 21.05 1.75 -56.95
N ILE A 9 20.87 1.01 -58.03
CA ILE A 9 19.80 0.07 -58.35
C ILE A 9 20.41 -1.34 -58.51
N ILE A 10 19.71 -2.32 -57.92
CA ILE A 10 19.53 -3.75 -58.30
C ILE A 10 20.73 -4.71 -58.41
N ALA A 11 20.58 -5.87 -57.76
CA ALA A 11 20.86 -7.23 -58.27
C ALA A 11 20.65 -8.25 -57.13
N SER A 12 20.04 -9.43 -57.21
CA SER A 12 19.21 -10.16 -58.18
C SER A 12 18.61 -11.34 -57.39
N ILE A 13 17.37 -11.75 -57.68
CA ILE A 13 16.77 -12.97 -57.13
C ILE A 13 17.08 -14.12 -58.09
N SER A 14 17.74 -15.19 -57.60
CA SER A 14 17.86 -16.47 -58.32
C SER A 14 17.31 -17.61 -57.43
N ARG A 15 16.72 -18.61 -58.09
CA ARG A 15 15.78 -19.59 -57.55
C ARG A 15 16.45 -20.88 -57.03
N GLY A 16 15.94 -21.35 -55.88
CA GLY A 16 15.68 -22.77 -55.55
C GLY A 16 16.71 -23.48 -54.65
N PRO A 17 16.42 -24.71 -54.17
CA PRO A 17 15.13 -25.38 -53.94
C PRO A 17 14.87 -25.66 -52.44
N ALA A 18 13.67 -26.17 -52.14
CA ALA A 18 13.21 -26.54 -50.80
C ALA A 18 14.14 -27.52 -50.08
N PHE A 19 14.46 -27.22 -48.81
CA PHE A 19 14.98 -28.17 -47.84
C PHE A 19 14.13 -28.11 -46.58
N LEU A 20 13.52 -29.26 -46.25
CA LEU A 20 12.92 -29.55 -44.94
C LEU A 20 14.02 -29.51 -43.88
N ALA A 21 13.87 -28.67 -42.85
CA ALA A 21 14.65 -28.77 -41.63
C ALA A 21 13.80 -28.31 -40.43
N THR A 22 13.37 -29.32 -39.68
CA THR A 22 13.15 -29.40 -38.23
C THR A 22 13.36 -28.12 -37.40
N SER A 23 12.36 -27.84 -36.56
CA SER A 23 12.42 -26.92 -35.44
C SER A 23 13.54 -27.29 -34.47
N SER A 24 14.52 -26.40 -34.31
CA SER A 24 15.36 -26.33 -33.12
C SER A 24 15.48 -24.86 -32.73
N SER A 25 14.94 -24.51 -31.56
CA SER A 25 15.07 -23.21 -30.93
C SER A 25 16.53 -22.94 -30.61
N HIS A 26 17.19 -22.12 -31.43
CA HIS A 26 18.46 -21.51 -31.06
C HIS A 26 18.16 -20.20 -30.31
N GLN A 27 18.39 -20.20 -29.00
CA GLN A 27 18.60 -18.97 -28.24
C GLN A 27 19.86 -18.31 -28.80
N VAL A 28 19.74 -17.05 -29.20
CA VAL A 28 20.88 -16.20 -29.56
C VAL A 28 21.20 -15.40 -28.30
N ASP A 29 22.25 -15.80 -27.58
CA ASP A 29 22.88 -14.96 -26.57
C ASP A 29 23.57 -13.79 -27.29
N ALA A 30 22.92 -12.62 -27.29
CA ALA A 30 23.55 -11.38 -27.67
C ALA A 30 24.17 -10.74 -26.41
N SER A 31 25.47 -10.94 -26.24
CA SER A 31 26.29 -10.14 -25.32
C SER A 31 26.38 -8.72 -25.86
N ILE A 32 25.74 -7.76 -25.20
CA ILE A 32 25.94 -6.33 -25.48
C ILE A 32 27.13 -5.87 -24.64
N ASP A 33 28.27 -5.67 -25.28
CA ASP A 33 29.39 -4.94 -24.71
C ASP A 33 29.03 -3.44 -24.68
N ILE A 34 28.62 -2.94 -23.52
CA ILE A 34 28.47 -1.51 -23.29
C ILE A 34 29.87 -0.94 -23.03
N ALA A 35 30.41 -0.26 -24.05
CA ALA A 35 31.64 0.51 -23.92
C ALA A 35 31.45 1.62 -22.87
N TYR A 36 32.24 1.55 -21.80
CA TYR A 36 32.34 2.58 -20.78
C TYR A 36 32.93 3.86 -21.41
N VAL A 37 32.09 4.88 -21.57
CA VAL A 37 32.52 6.24 -21.94
C VAL A 37 32.42 7.09 -20.67
N PRO A 38 33.54 7.51 -20.05
CA PRO A 38 33.46 8.47 -18.95
C PRO A 38 33.11 9.83 -19.54
N SER A 39 31.83 10.20 -19.49
CA SER A 39 31.43 11.59 -19.67
C SER A 39 31.69 12.33 -18.36
N GLU A 40 32.53 13.37 -18.41
CA GLU A 40 32.64 14.33 -17.33
C GLU A 40 31.26 14.96 -17.09
N VAL A 41 30.61 14.53 -16.00
CA VAL A 41 29.37 15.14 -15.53
C VAL A 41 29.76 16.49 -14.93
N SER A 42 29.63 17.53 -15.73
CA SER A 42 29.57 18.89 -15.21
C SER A 42 28.33 18.98 -14.33
N VAL A 43 28.54 19.16 -13.02
CA VAL A 43 27.47 19.35 -12.05
C VAL A 43 26.78 20.67 -12.41
N ALA A 44 25.60 20.57 -13.01
CA ALA A 44 24.79 21.72 -13.37
C ALA A 44 24.37 22.46 -12.08
N SER A 45 24.53 23.79 -12.14
CA SER A 45 24.10 24.76 -11.14
C SER A 45 22.62 24.61 -10.78
N SER A 46 22.31 24.74 -9.48
CA SER A 46 20.96 24.59 -8.90
C SER A 46 19.89 25.39 -9.68
N MET A 47 18.84 24.71 -10.13
CA MET A 47 17.69 25.30 -10.81
C MET A 47 16.57 25.65 -9.80
N THR A 48 15.67 26.56 -10.14
CA THR A 48 14.54 26.97 -9.27
C THR A 48 13.26 26.21 -9.63
N GLN A 49 12.30 26.15 -8.71
CA GLN A 49 10.97 25.55 -8.90
C GLN A 49 10.33 25.96 -10.24
N GLY A 50 9.75 24.98 -10.95
CA GLY A 50 9.11 25.17 -12.26
C GLY A 50 10.03 25.07 -13.49
N THR A 51 11.34 24.86 -13.28
CA THR A 51 12.29 24.61 -14.36
C THR A 51 12.03 23.25 -15.01
N GLU A 52 12.21 23.16 -16.32
CA GLU A 52 12.02 21.92 -17.07
C GLU A 52 13.09 20.89 -16.71
N CYS A 53 12.68 19.63 -16.60
CA CYS A 53 13.55 18.48 -16.34
C CYS A 53 13.24 17.38 -17.37
N PHE A 54 14.22 16.53 -17.65
CA PHE A 54 14.17 15.54 -18.73
C PHE A 54 14.32 14.11 -18.20
N PHE A 55 13.50 13.20 -18.72
CA PHE A 55 13.61 11.77 -18.47
C PHE A 55 14.60 11.18 -19.49
N VAL A 56 15.73 10.63 -19.02
CA VAL A 56 16.72 10.04 -19.92
C VAL A 56 16.10 8.80 -20.57
N ASP A 57 15.82 8.92 -21.87
CA ASP A 57 15.25 7.85 -22.68
C ASP A 57 16.21 6.63 -22.67
N GLY A 58 15.80 5.52 -22.06
CA GLY A 58 16.66 4.34 -21.97
C GLY A 58 16.27 3.26 -20.96
N PHE A 59 15.44 3.55 -19.96
CA PHE A 59 14.99 2.54 -18.99
C PHE A 59 13.47 2.33 -19.08
N LYS A 60 13.06 1.23 -19.72
CA LYS A 60 11.69 0.73 -19.58
C LYS A 60 11.56 0.07 -18.21
N VAL A 61 10.93 0.74 -17.26
CA VAL A 61 10.64 0.18 -15.93
C VAL A 61 9.22 -0.38 -15.92
N LYS A 62 9.03 -1.55 -15.28
CA LYS A 62 7.71 -2.16 -15.05
C LYS A 62 6.88 -1.25 -14.13
N GLU A 63 5.56 -1.24 -14.34
CA GLU A 63 4.50 -0.33 -13.85
C GLU A 63 4.43 0.06 -12.34
N THR A 64 5.41 -0.26 -11.48
CA THR A 64 5.28 -0.08 -10.03
C THR A 64 6.41 0.71 -9.35
N HIS A 65 7.27 1.42 -10.08
CA HIS A 65 8.30 2.29 -9.47
C HIS A 65 8.19 3.73 -9.96
N ILE A 66 8.27 4.67 -8.99
CA ILE A 66 8.35 6.11 -9.23
C ILE A 66 9.75 6.41 -9.79
N ASP A 67 9.80 6.95 -11.01
CA ASP A 67 11.04 7.31 -11.68
C ASP A 67 11.51 8.69 -11.18
N THR A 68 12.49 8.71 -10.28
CA THR A 68 13.17 9.96 -9.92
C THR A 68 14.20 10.25 -11.00
N GLY A 69 13.78 10.96 -12.05
CA GLY A 69 14.62 11.33 -13.19
C GLY A 69 16.02 11.78 -12.78
N ILE A 70 17.03 11.24 -13.46
CA ILE A 70 18.45 11.27 -13.03
C ILE A 70 19.12 12.66 -13.14
N LEU A 71 18.48 13.70 -13.70
CA LEU A 71 19.11 15.04 -13.75
C LEU A 71 18.10 16.18 -13.54
N GLY A 72 18.34 16.97 -12.48
CA GLY A 72 18.23 18.43 -12.57
C GLY A 72 17.35 19.16 -11.55
N CYS A 73 16.65 18.48 -10.65
CA CYS A 73 15.93 19.19 -9.58
C CYS A 73 16.85 19.41 -8.37
N THR A 74 16.62 20.49 -7.59
CA THR A 74 17.38 20.70 -6.36
C THR A 74 17.10 19.60 -5.34
N SER A 75 17.89 19.51 -4.27
CA SER A 75 17.79 18.46 -3.23
C SER A 75 16.42 18.34 -2.54
N TYR A 76 15.45 19.21 -2.85
CA TYR A 76 14.12 19.24 -2.25
C TYR A 76 13.00 19.24 -3.31
N GLU A 77 13.31 18.88 -4.54
CA GLU A 77 12.39 18.90 -5.67
C GLU A 77 12.43 17.57 -6.42
N SER A 78 11.30 17.19 -7.00
CA SER A 78 11.16 16.01 -7.85
C SER A 78 10.76 16.43 -9.26
N CYS A 79 11.27 15.72 -10.27
CA CYS A 79 10.84 15.91 -11.65
C CYS A 79 9.51 15.19 -11.88
N VAL A 80 8.49 15.92 -12.35
CA VAL A 80 7.17 15.35 -12.66
C VAL A 80 6.87 15.53 -14.13
N GLU A 81 6.33 14.48 -14.76
CA GLU A 81 5.88 14.55 -16.15
C GLU A 81 4.87 15.69 -16.33
N ASP A 82 5.15 16.57 -17.30
CA ASP A 82 4.28 17.69 -17.65
C ASP A 82 4.18 17.77 -19.16
N VAL A 83 2.97 17.57 -19.69
CA VAL A 83 2.65 17.64 -21.12
C VAL A 83 2.88 19.02 -21.72
N ASN A 84 3.00 20.06 -20.88
CA ASN A 84 3.33 21.42 -21.28
C ASN A 84 4.83 21.75 -21.09
N SER A 85 5.64 20.78 -20.66
CA SER A 85 7.09 20.90 -20.65
C SER A 85 7.67 20.55 -22.01
N SER A 86 8.57 21.38 -22.53
CA SER A 86 9.29 21.08 -23.77
C SER A 86 10.35 19.99 -23.59
N ALA A 87 10.70 19.65 -22.34
CA ALA A 87 11.65 18.61 -21.97
C ALA A 87 10.99 17.35 -21.35
N GLY A 88 9.66 17.29 -21.29
CA GLY A 88 8.93 16.12 -20.77
C GLY A 88 8.58 16.17 -19.27
N GLY A 89 9.22 17.02 -18.46
CA GLY A 89 8.83 17.24 -17.06
C GLY A 89 9.16 18.62 -16.49
N ARG A 90 8.69 18.91 -15.26
CA ARG A 90 9.05 20.11 -14.47
C ARG A 90 9.44 19.74 -13.04
N CYS A 91 10.37 20.49 -12.46
CA CYS A 91 10.73 20.38 -11.05
C CYS A 91 9.62 20.98 -10.17
N VAL A 92 9.06 20.16 -9.29
CA VAL A 92 8.12 20.56 -8.24
C VAL A 92 8.73 20.35 -6.88
N ALA A 93 8.47 21.27 -5.96
CA ALA A 93 8.89 21.10 -4.56
C ALA A 93 8.31 19.80 -4.02
N ASN A 94 9.10 19.05 -3.25
CA ASN A 94 8.67 17.78 -2.66
C ASN A 94 7.41 17.94 -1.77
N ARG A 95 7.17 19.14 -1.24
CA ARG A 95 5.93 19.44 -0.50
C ARG A 95 4.68 19.42 -1.39
N ASP A 96 4.82 19.82 -2.66
CA ASP A 96 3.74 19.81 -3.64
C ASP A 96 3.58 18.42 -4.29
N PHE A 97 4.67 17.64 -4.41
CA PHE A 97 4.62 16.25 -4.87
C PHE A 97 3.80 15.34 -3.93
N MET A 98 3.72 15.67 -2.63
CA MET A 98 2.82 14.99 -1.69
C MET A 98 1.33 15.17 -2.02
N MET A 99 0.96 16.12 -2.90
CA MET A 99 -0.43 16.29 -3.36
C MET A 99 -0.80 15.41 -4.57
N THR A 100 0.16 14.78 -5.25
CA THR A 100 -0.11 13.82 -6.34
C THR A 100 -0.17 12.37 -5.85
N VAL A 101 0.34 12.10 -4.64
CA VAL A 101 0.14 10.84 -3.89
C VAL A 101 -1.23 10.82 -3.17
N LYS A 102 -2.22 11.60 -3.64
CA LYS A 102 -3.58 11.57 -3.10
C LYS A 102 -4.18 10.16 -3.13
N SER A 103 -3.86 9.35 -4.14
CA SER A 103 -4.35 7.98 -4.24
C SER A 103 -3.81 7.02 -3.16
N HIS A 104 -2.63 7.30 -2.58
CA HIS A 104 -2.10 6.49 -1.48
C HIS A 104 -2.47 7.08 -0.11
N ARG A 105 -2.69 8.39 -0.02
CA ARG A 105 -3.08 9.08 1.22
C ARG A 105 -4.54 8.84 1.61
N GLU A 106 -5.42 8.69 0.62
CA GLU A 106 -6.83 8.34 0.83
C GLU A 106 -7.03 6.94 1.47
N LEU A 107 -6.01 6.07 1.43
CA LEU A 107 -6.01 4.79 2.14
C LEU A 107 -5.69 4.93 3.64
N TYR A 108 -5.04 6.01 4.07
CA TYR A 108 -4.58 6.23 5.44
C TYR A 108 -5.43 7.26 6.19
N ASP A 109 -5.88 8.31 5.49
CA ASP A 109 -6.60 9.47 6.06
C ASP A 109 -8.03 9.14 6.56
N GLY A 110 -8.45 7.88 6.48
CA GLY A 110 -9.75 7.43 6.95
C GLY A 110 -10.91 7.81 6.04
N THR A 111 -12.04 7.13 6.22
CA THR A 111 -13.31 7.44 5.55
C THR A 111 -14.14 8.34 6.47
N PRO A 112 -14.52 9.55 6.04
CA PRO A 112 -15.40 10.42 6.83
C PRO A 112 -16.73 9.74 7.15
N CYS A 113 -17.24 9.99 8.34
CA CYS A 113 -18.52 9.50 8.81
C CYS A 113 -19.16 10.49 9.80
N THR A 114 -20.34 10.15 10.29
CA THR A 114 -21.05 10.90 11.32
C THR A 114 -21.40 9.92 12.42
N PHE A 115 -21.01 10.25 13.65
CA PHE A 115 -21.38 9.49 14.84
C PHE A 115 -22.90 9.55 15.08
N LEU A 116 -23.43 8.65 15.90
CA LEU A 116 -24.84 8.66 16.29
C LEU A 116 -25.27 9.98 16.98
N ASP A 117 -24.36 10.67 17.64
CA ASP A 117 -24.62 11.99 18.26
C ASP A 117 -24.62 13.17 17.25
N GLY A 118 -24.42 12.87 15.96
CA GLY A 118 -24.39 13.85 14.88
C GLY A 118 -23.03 14.53 14.69
N THR A 119 -22.02 14.21 15.49
CA THR A 119 -20.68 14.80 15.34
C THR A 119 -19.94 14.20 14.15
N PRO A 120 -19.09 14.99 13.44
CA PRO A 120 -18.24 14.46 12.39
C PRO A 120 -17.18 13.52 12.96
N GLY A 121 -16.89 12.44 12.24
CA GLY A 121 -15.84 11.48 12.59
C GLY A 121 -15.17 10.85 11.38
N VAL A 122 -14.29 9.91 11.67
CA VAL A 122 -13.61 9.09 10.67
C VAL A 122 -13.66 7.63 11.09
N LYS A 123 -13.57 6.72 10.12
CA LYS A 123 -13.38 5.28 10.33
C LYS A 123 -12.31 4.76 9.38
N CYS A 124 -11.73 3.60 9.66
CA CYS A 124 -10.68 3.02 8.82
C CYS A 124 -9.46 3.94 8.64
N SER A 125 -8.97 4.55 9.72
CA SER A 125 -7.82 5.44 9.70
C SER A 125 -6.59 4.72 10.25
N GLY A 126 -5.49 4.69 9.48
CA GLY A 126 -4.20 4.12 9.90
C GLY A 126 -3.07 5.14 9.73
N ASP A 127 -1.97 4.94 10.44
CA ASP A 127 -0.85 5.88 10.48
C ASP A 127 0.19 5.58 9.40
N SER A 128 0.63 4.31 9.33
CA SER A 128 1.67 3.86 8.40
C SER A 128 1.14 2.89 7.35
N VAL A 129 0.08 2.15 7.70
CA VAL A 129 -0.56 1.14 6.85
C VAL A 129 -2.09 1.33 6.92
N PRO A 130 -2.87 0.88 5.92
CA PRO A 130 -4.30 1.08 5.96
C PRO A 130 -4.92 0.31 7.13
N ALA A 131 -5.84 0.94 7.85
CA ALA A 131 -6.61 0.27 8.90
C ALA A 131 -7.55 -0.81 8.35
N CYS A 132 -8.13 -0.56 7.16
CA CYS A 132 -9.06 -1.46 6.49
C CYS A 132 -8.50 -1.84 5.11
N SER A 133 -8.54 -3.13 4.79
CA SER A 133 -8.19 -3.61 3.45
C SER A 133 -9.29 -3.28 2.43
N ALA A 134 -8.97 -3.48 1.15
CA ALA A 134 -9.92 -3.24 0.06
C ALA A 134 -11.15 -4.17 0.11
N SER A 135 -11.04 -5.35 0.75
CA SER A 135 -12.11 -6.34 0.86
C SER A 135 -13.13 -6.05 1.95
N VAL A 136 -12.85 -5.09 2.84
CA VAL A 136 -13.73 -4.78 3.97
C VAL A 136 -14.85 -3.85 3.55
N ASP A 137 -16.10 -4.28 3.78
CA ASP A 137 -17.28 -3.43 3.57
C ASP A 137 -17.35 -2.35 4.65
N ARG A 138 -16.94 -1.14 4.27
CA ARG A 138 -16.94 0.02 5.16
C ARG A 138 -18.35 0.40 5.63
N SER A 139 -19.42 -0.02 4.96
CA SER A 139 -20.79 0.27 5.41
C SER A 139 -21.16 -0.46 6.71
N ASN A 140 -20.49 -1.58 7.00
CA ASN A 140 -20.66 -2.36 8.23
C ASN A 140 -19.76 -1.89 9.39
N ILE A 141 -19.02 -0.80 9.20
CA ILE A 141 -18.12 -0.23 10.21
C ILE A 141 -18.71 1.08 10.73
N GLY A 142 -18.93 1.14 12.04
CA GLY A 142 -19.37 2.30 12.80
C GLY A 142 -18.37 3.46 12.75
N CYS A 143 -18.83 4.65 13.10
CA CYS A 143 -17.96 5.82 13.11
C CYS A 143 -16.97 5.75 14.29
N GLY A 144 -15.75 6.28 14.12
CA GLY A 144 -14.69 6.19 15.13
C GLY A 144 -14.03 4.80 15.23
N SER A 145 -14.38 3.88 14.33
CA SER A 145 -13.91 2.49 14.40
C SER A 145 -12.83 2.18 13.38
N CYS A 146 -12.10 1.09 13.64
CA CYS A 146 -10.95 0.68 12.82
C CYS A 146 -9.91 1.81 12.77
N ILE A 147 -9.42 2.19 13.95
CA ILE A 147 -8.44 3.25 14.11
C ILE A 147 -7.13 2.61 14.56
N GLY A 148 -6.08 2.81 13.77
CA GLY A 148 -4.78 2.18 13.93
C GLY A 148 -4.45 1.24 12.79
N ASP A 149 -3.16 1.04 12.60
CA ASP A 149 -2.58 0.18 11.58
C ASP A 149 -3.18 -1.23 11.62
N TYR A 150 -3.65 -1.74 10.47
CA TYR A 150 -4.29 -3.06 10.34
C TYR A 150 -5.44 -3.37 11.31
N SER A 151 -6.02 -2.35 11.97
CA SER A 151 -7.04 -2.51 13.02
C SER A 151 -8.23 -3.38 12.60
N CYS A 152 -8.65 -3.27 11.34
CA CYS A 152 -9.73 -4.08 10.73
C CYS A 152 -9.27 -4.70 9.42
N ASP A 153 -8.00 -5.05 9.31
CA ASP A 153 -7.50 -5.76 8.14
C ASP A 153 -8.10 -7.17 8.07
N ASN A 154 -8.56 -7.55 6.88
CA ASN A 154 -9.08 -8.89 6.59
C ASN A 154 -10.23 -9.36 7.50
N LEU A 155 -11.20 -8.49 7.81
CA LEU A 155 -12.46 -8.94 8.42
C LEU A 155 -13.17 -9.94 7.49
N ALA A 156 -13.85 -10.93 8.07
CA ALA A 156 -14.71 -11.83 7.31
C ALA A 156 -15.90 -11.10 6.68
N GLU A 157 -16.44 -11.69 5.60
CA GLU A 157 -17.62 -11.17 4.94
C GLU A 157 -18.83 -11.14 5.89
N GLY A 158 -19.55 -10.02 5.92
CA GLY A 158 -20.71 -9.83 6.79
C GLY A 158 -20.36 -9.44 8.23
N THR A 159 -19.08 -9.34 8.59
CA THR A 159 -18.67 -8.81 9.90
C THR A 159 -19.15 -7.37 10.09
N THR A 160 -19.74 -7.08 11.25
CA THR A 160 -20.17 -5.73 11.64
C THR A 160 -19.39 -5.23 12.84
N VAL A 161 -19.00 -3.95 12.81
CA VAL A 161 -18.24 -3.30 13.87
C VAL A 161 -19.02 -2.07 14.34
N GLY A 162 -19.36 -2.02 15.62
CA GLY A 162 -20.02 -0.88 16.28
C GLY A 162 -19.16 0.39 16.29
N GLU A 163 -19.70 1.49 16.79
CA GLU A 163 -18.98 2.77 16.92
C GLU A 163 -17.82 2.66 17.93
N ASN A 164 -16.79 3.48 17.74
CA ASN A 164 -15.61 3.58 18.61
C ASN A 164 -14.94 2.23 18.94
N SER A 165 -14.96 1.30 17.98
CA SER A 165 -14.53 -0.08 18.19
C SER A 165 -13.35 -0.47 17.30
N CYS A 166 -12.66 -1.55 17.65
CA CYS A 166 -11.46 -2.00 16.93
C CYS A 166 -10.40 -0.87 16.86
N VAL A 167 -10.05 -0.33 18.03
CA VAL A 167 -9.12 0.79 18.17
C VAL A 167 -7.79 0.27 18.71
N GLY A 168 -6.74 0.43 17.92
CA GLY A 168 -5.40 -0.07 18.19
C GLY A 168 -4.83 -0.86 17.02
N LEU A 169 -3.51 -1.06 17.05
CA LEU A 169 -2.81 -1.88 16.07
C LEU A 169 -3.42 -3.31 16.05
N GLU A 170 -3.83 -3.77 14.88
CA GLU A 170 -4.40 -5.12 14.67
C GLU A 170 -5.62 -5.48 15.54
N ALA A 171 -6.31 -4.49 16.12
CA ALA A 171 -7.33 -4.71 17.16
C ALA A 171 -8.38 -5.80 16.84
N CYS A 172 -8.89 -5.83 15.62
CA CYS A 172 -9.87 -6.79 15.12
C CYS A 172 -9.40 -7.51 13.85
N ARG A 173 -8.09 -7.57 13.62
CA ARG A 173 -7.55 -8.21 12.42
C ARG A 173 -8.03 -9.66 12.33
N TYR A 174 -8.51 -10.08 11.15
CA TYR A 174 -9.06 -11.42 10.93
C TYR A 174 -10.28 -11.80 11.79
N LEU A 175 -11.01 -10.84 12.36
CA LEU A 175 -12.20 -11.13 13.15
C LEU A 175 -13.36 -11.64 12.27
N GLU A 176 -14.07 -12.63 12.80
CA GLU A 176 -15.29 -13.19 12.22
C GLU A 176 -16.45 -13.02 13.22
N GLY A 177 -17.51 -12.30 12.85
CA GLY A 177 -18.68 -12.12 13.71
C GLY A 177 -19.10 -10.65 13.86
N THR A 178 -19.52 -10.27 15.06
CA THR A 178 -20.03 -8.90 15.31
C THR A 178 -19.35 -8.31 16.53
N VAL A 179 -19.01 -7.03 16.44
CA VAL A 179 -18.43 -6.25 17.55
C VAL A 179 -19.41 -5.16 17.93
N GLY A 180 -19.82 -5.14 19.19
CA GLY A 180 -20.64 -4.08 19.80
C GLY A 180 -19.88 -2.77 19.95
N ASP A 181 -20.56 -1.73 20.40
CA ASP A 181 -20.00 -0.39 20.53
C ASP A 181 -18.93 -0.31 21.64
N ASN A 182 -17.92 0.53 21.44
CA ASN A 182 -16.80 0.75 22.37
C ASN A 182 -16.05 -0.53 22.77
N SER A 183 -15.93 -1.47 21.84
CA SER A 183 -15.32 -2.79 22.08
C SER A 183 -14.03 -3.01 21.30
N CYS A 184 -13.26 -4.00 21.74
CA CYS A 184 -11.99 -4.38 21.09
C CYS A 184 -11.00 -3.22 21.02
N ILE A 185 -10.71 -2.63 22.18
CA ILE A 185 -9.82 -1.47 22.32
C ILE A 185 -8.50 -1.96 22.90
N SER A 186 -7.39 -1.70 22.23
CA SER A 186 -5.98 -2.07 22.50
C SER A 186 -5.37 -2.92 21.39
N TYR A 187 -4.06 -3.18 21.49
CA TYR A 187 -3.34 -4.02 20.55
C TYR A 187 -3.96 -5.42 20.48
N ALA A 188 -4.29 -5.85 19.25
CA ALA A 188 -4.81 -7.19 18.94
C ALA A 188 -5.94 -7.65 19.89
N ALA A 189 -6.80 -6.72 20.31
CA ALA A 189 -7.77 -6.95 21.38
C ALA A 189 -8.71 -8.14 21.12
N CYS A 190 -9.17 -8.27 19.88
CA CYS A 190 -10.09 -9.29 19.39
C CYS A 190 -9.57 -9.93 18.10
N MET A 191 -8.27 -9.87 17.86
CA MET A 191 -7.65 -10.43 16.66
C MET A 191 -8.02 -11.92 16.55
N THR A 192 -8.48 -12.32 15.35
CA THR A 192 -8.94 -13.69 14.99
C THR A 192 -10.04 -14.26 15.89
N ALA A 193 -10.76 -13.43 16.63
CA ALA A 193 -11.91 -13.90 17.40
C ALA A 193 -13.03 -14.33 16.44
N ASN A 194 -13.70 -15.45 16.73
CA ASN A 194 -14.86 -15.94 15.99
C ASN A 194 -16.08 -15.94 16.93
N VAL A 195 -16.72 -14.78 17.05
CA VAL A 195 -17.63 -14.49 18.18
C VAL A 195 -18.50 -13.25 17.94
N THR A 196 -19.67 -13.24 18.57
CA THR A 196 -20.44 -12.02 18.87
C THR A 196 -19.91 -11.39 20.16
N ILE A 197 -19.37 -10.18 20.06
CA ILE A 197 -18.82 -9.40 21.17
C ILE A 197 -19.82 -8.29 21.51
N GLY A 198 -20.29 -8.26 22.76
CA GLY A 198 -21.18 -7.23 23.27
C GLY A 198 -20.51 -5.87 23.43
N ASP A 199 -21.27 -4.89 23.89
CA ASP A 199 -20.81 -3.50 24.04
C ASP A 199 -19.84 -3.36 25.22
N ASN A 200 -18.88 -2.43 25.12
CA ASN A 200 -17.88 -2.12 26.15
C ASN A 200 -17.07 -3.34 26.61
N SER A 201 -16.79 -4.26 25.68
CA SER A 201 -16.12 -5.51 25.94
C SER A 201 -14.75 -5.55 25.28
N CYS A 202 -13.90 -6.43 25.79
CA CYS A 202 -12.56 -6.63 25.23
C CYS A 202 -11.71 -5.34 25.21
N VAL A 203 -11.80 -4.54 26.27
CA VAL A 203 -11.01 -3.32 26.43
C VAL A 203 -9.75 -3.65 27.23
N GLY A 204 -8.58 -3.50 26.62
CA GLY A 204 -7.29 -3.67 27.28
C GLY A 204 -7.03 -2.59 28.33
N GLY A 205 -6.34 -2.94 29.41
CA GLY A 205 -5.90 -1.97 30.42
C GLY A 205 -4.58 -1.32 30.06
N ASP A 206 -4.20 -0.25 30.77
CA ASP A 206 -2.95 0.51 30.55
C ASP A 206 -1.67 -0.23 30.98
N THR A 207 -1.79 -1.43 31.55
CA THR A 207 -0.66 -2.19 32.08
C THR A 207 0.01 -3.05 31.01
N PRO A 208 1.33 -2.97 30.83
CA PRO A 208 2.07 -3.90 29.98
C PRO A 208 1.99 -5.33 30.49
N GLY A 209 1.82 -6.28 29.58
CA GLY A 209 1.77 -7.71 29.87
C GLY A 209 3.13 -8.32 30.18
N PRO A 210 3.20 -9.64 30.42
CA PRO A 210 4.43 -10.32 30.78
C PRO A 210 5.57 -10.17 29.75
N ASN A 211 5.25 -9.80 28.51
CA ASN A 211 6.21 -9.52 27.43
C ASN A 211 6.35 -8.02 27.10
N GLY A 212 5.85 -7.13 27.95
CA GLY A 212 5.85 -5.68 27.71
C GLY A 212 4.77 -5.21 26.71
N THR A 213 3.99 -6.14 26.13
CA THR A 213 2.91 -5.84 25.20
C THR A 213 1.63 -5.47 25.97
N VAL A 214 0.97 -4.37 25.63
CA VAL A 214 -0.31 -3.94 26.21
C VAL A 214 -1.44 -4.39 25.28
N GLY A 215 -2.27 -5.36 25.66
CA GLY A 215 -3.40 -5.82 24.82
C GLY A 215 -3.73 -7.31 24.94
N TYR A 216 -4.60 -7.83 24.07
CA TYR A 216 -5.16 -9.21 24.01
C TYR A 216 -6.33 -9.63 24.94
N PRO A 217 -7.27 -8.77 25.36
CA PRO A 217 -8.41 -9.19 26.18
C PRO A 217 -9.19 -10.42 25.65
N CYS A 218 -9.46 -10.48 24.34
CA CYS A 218 -10.32 -11.49 23.70
C CYS A 218 -9.65 -12.17 22.51
N PHE A 219 -8.32 -12.17 22.50
CA PHE A 219 -7.53 -12.76 21.44
C PHE A 219 -7.89 -14.24 21.25
N HIS A 220 -8.15 -14.64 19.99
CA HIS A 220 -8.51 -16.00 19.60
C HIS A 220 -9.80 -16.55 20.26
N PHE A 221 -10.63 -15.71 20.87
CA PHE A 221 -11.81 -16.20 21.57
C PHE A 221 -12.86 -16.77 20.59
N ILE A 222 -13.46 -17.91 20.97
CA ILE A 222 -14.58 -18.55 20.26
C ILE A 222 -15.79 -18.61 21.19
N GLY A 223 -16.95 -18.16 20.70
CA GLY A 223 -18.22 -18.27 21.44
C GLY A 223 -19.05 -16.99 21.40
N GLU A 224 -19.58 -16.58 22.56
CA GLU A 224 -20.30 -15.33 22.77
C GLU A 224 -19.67 -14.59 23.95
N ILE A 225 -19.42 -13.29 23.79
CA ILE A 225 -18.97 -12.39 24.85
C ILE A 225 -20.10 -11.38 25.09
N GLY A 226 -20.66 -11.39 26.31
CA GLY A 226 -21.69 -10.41 26.68
C GLY A 226 -21.14 -9.00 26.83
N ASP A 227 -22.01 -8.05 27.13
CA ASP A 227 -21.59 -6.66 27.38
C ASP A 227 -20.67 -6.55 28.60
N ASN A 228 -19.81 -5.53 28.62
CA ASN A 228 -18.89 -5.20 29.72
C ASN A 228 -17.98 -6.36 30.15
N SER A 229 -17.70 -7.29 29.24
CA SER A 229 -17.02 -8.55 29.53
C SER A 229 -15.59 -8.56 29.00
N CYS A 230 -14.76 -9.44 29.57
CA CYS A 230 -13.40 -9.67 29.11
C CYS A 230 -12.54 -8.39 29.05
N ASN A 231 -12.78 -7.47 29.98
CA ASN A 231 -12.02 -6.24 30.10
C ASN A 231 -10.75 -6.47 30.92
N ASN A 232 -9.73 -5.68 30.63
CA ASN A 232 -8.32 -5.82 31.03
C ASN A 232 -7.53 -6.82 30.19
N GLN A 233 -6.22 -6.80 30.39
CA GLN A 233 -5.29 -7.59 29.63
C GLN A 233 -5.53 -9.10 29.79
N VAL A 234 -5.57 -9.83 28.67
CA VAL A 234 -5.59 -11.30 28.64
C VAL A 234 -6.80 -11.90 29.39
N ALA A 235 -7.88 -11.12 29.57
CA ALA A 235 -9.01 -11.48 30.42
C ALA A 235 -9.72 -12.78 29.98
N CYS A 236 -9.88 -12.96 28.67
CA CYS A 236 -10.53 -14.09 28.04
C CYS A 236 -9.69 -14.68 26.90
N GLN A 237 -8.38 -14.40 26.87
CA GLN A 237 -7.52 -14.94 25.83
C GLN A 237 -7.59 -16.47 25.82
N GLN A 238 -7.81 -17.04 24.64
CA GLN A 238 -7.67 -18.48 24.44
C GLN A 238 -6.33 -18.75 23.75
N TYR A 239 -5.49 -19.55 24.38
CA TYR A 239 -4.33 -20.11 23.71
C TYR A 239 -4.77 -21.39 23.02
N TYR A 240 -4.50 -21.51 21.71
CA TYR A 240 -4.43 -22.83 21.10
C TYR A 240 -3.23 -23.53 21.72
N ASP A 241 -3.47 -24.41 22.69
CA ASP A 241 -2.44 -25.38 23.07
C ASP A 241 -2.16 -26.23 21.83
N SER A 242 -1.00 -26.03 21.21
CA SER A 242 -0.48 -26.93 20.19
C SER A 242 0.07 -28.23 20.79
N GLU A 243 -0.51 -28.71 21.90
CA GLU A 243 -0.17 -29.98 22.53
C GLU A 243 -1.43 -30.86 22.63
N TYR A 244 -1.31 -32.09 22.11
CA TYR A 244 -2.29 -33.19 22.09
C TYR A 244 -3.35 -33.21 20.98
N VAL A 245 -2.89 -33.54 19.78
CA VAL A 245 -3.60 -34.56 18.97
C VAL A 245 -2.81 -35.86 19.13
N LEU A 246 -3.48 -36.87 19.70
CA LEU A 246 -3.01 -38.24 19.99
C LEU A 246 -2.52 -39.00 18.74
#